data_AF-A0A5N9AHG4-F1
#
_entry.id   AF-A0A5N9AHG4-F1
#
_cell.length_a   1.000
_cell.length_b   1.000
_cell.length_c   1.000
_cell.angle_alpha   90.00
_cell.angle_beta   90.00
_cell.angle_gamma   90.00
#
_symmetry.space_group_name_H-M   'P 1'
#
loop_
_entity.id
_entity.type
_entity.pdbx_description
1 polymer ?
#
loop_
_entity_poly.entity_id
_entity_poly.type
_entity_poly.pdbx_seq_one_letter_code
_entity_poly.pdbx_strand_id
1 'polypeptide(L)'
;MSNKSCPACGTLSYPTSVYCRLCGNKMLPPNTENQNSEASSDNTLILTNTRIVCLTIITFGAYILYWLYLTWKQMDGETNNNHYPVWHSLTFLVPIYGLFRLYNHLQTIRILADKEEIETQFSPVLSLLLIILNFTLAVTSYGVTSGLSILTIEIIQISLVITAILLAQTTLNSYWQKTKGADVKSALFDRAELGFIILLYAIFGFLLSFQPVA
;
A
#
# COMPACT_ATOMS: atom_id res chain seq x y z
N MET A 1 22.75 -26.76 -33.50
CA MET A 1 22.24 -26.10 -32.27
C MET A 1 22.79 -24.68 -32.26
N SER A 2 21.92 -23.66 -32.34
CA SER A 2 22.36 -22.26 -32.42
C SER A 2 22.57 -21.69 -31.01
N ASN A 3 23.71 -21.04 -30.75
CA ASN A 3 23.98 -20.35 -29.50
C ASN A 3 23.17 -19.04 -29.44
N LYS A 4 22.71 -18.64 -28.25
CA LYS A 4 21.95 -17.39 -28.06
C LYS A 4 22.82 -16.32 -27.40
N SER A 5 22.67 -15.06 -27.82
CA SER A 5 23.40 -13.93 -27.25
C SER A 5 22.62 -13.29 -26.10
N CYS A 6 23.32 -12.86 -25.05
CA CYS A 6 22.72 -12.11 -23.95
C CYS A 6 22.26 -10.72 -24.43
N PRO A 7 21.00 -10.31 -24.19
CA PRO A 7 20.55 -8.98 -24.56
C PRO A 7 21.18 -7.85 -23.72
N ALA A 8 21.70 -8.15 -22.53
CA ALA A 8 22.28 -7.15 -21.64
C ALA A 8 23.80 -6.95 -21.81
N CYS A 9 24.55 -8.02 -22.12
CA CYS A 9 26.02 -7.96 -22.19
C CYS A 9 26.61 -8.56 -23.47
N GLY A 10 25.79 -9.02 -24.42
CA GLY A 10 26.22 -9.57 -25.70
C GLY A 10 26.97 -10.91 -25.63
N THR A 11 27.13 -11.50 -24.45
CA THR A 11 27.88 -12.76 -24.28
C THR A 11 27.10 -13.95 -24.83
N LEU A 12 27.78 -14.79 -25.62
CA LEU A 12 27.21 -16.03 -26.15
C LEU A 12 27.00 -17.06 -25.04
N SER A 13 25.80 -17.62 -24.98
CA SER A 13 25.43 -18.65 -24.00
C SER A 13 24.78 -19.85 -24.69
N TYR A 14 24.84 -21.00 -24.02
CA TYR A 14 24.23 -22.23 -24.51
C TYR A 14 22.70 -22.06 -24.67
N PRO A 15 22.07 -22.71 -25.65
CA PRO A 15 20.65 -22.53 -25.93
C PRO A 15 19.74 -22.85 -24.71
N THR A 16 20.15 -23.78 -23.85
CA THR A 16 19.41 -24.20 -22.64
C THR A 16 19.70 -23.36 -21.39
N SER A 17 20.61 -22.38 -21.42
CA SER A 17 20.93 -21.58 -20.23
C SER A 17 19.81 -20.58 -19.91
N VAL A 18 19.28 -20.64 -18.68
CA VAL A 18 18.25 -19.73 -18.18
C VAL A 18 18.82 -18.38 -17.74
N TYR A 19 20.10 -18.36 -17.34
CA TYR A 19 20.80 -17.15 -16.88
C TYR A 19 22.13 -16.97 -17.63
N CYS A 20 22.51 -15.72 -17.84
CA CYS A 20 23.83 -15.38 -18.36
C CYS A 20 24.91 -15.66 -17.30
N ARG A 21 25.95 -16.42 -17.68
CA ARG A 21 27.06 -16.73 -16.78
C ARG A 21 27.91 -15.53 -16.39
N LEU A 22 27.89 -14.46 -17.20
CA LEU A 22 28.72 -13.28 -16.97
C LEU A 22 28.01 -12.20 -16.15
N CYS A 23 26.78 -11.83 -16.53
CA CYS A 23 26.05 -10.74 -15.89
C CYS A 23 24.85 -11.17 -15.04
N GLY A 24 24.52 -12.47 -14.99
CA GLY A 24 23.38 -12.99 -14.22
C GLY A 24 22.01 -12.70 -14.81
N ASN A 25 21.90 -12.00 -15.94
CA ASN A 25 20.61 -11.63 -16.50
C ASN A 25 19.84 -12.86 -17.04
N LYS A 26 18.51 -12.87 -16.84
CA LYS A 26 17.64 -13.96 -17.28
C LYS A 26 17.49 -13.96 -18.79
N MET A 27 17.70 -15.11 -19.42
CA MET A 27 17.59 -15.31 -20.87
C MET A 27 16.30 -16.06 -21.19
N LEU A 28 15.29 -15.34 -21.70
CA LEU A 28 14.03 -15.95 -22.14
C LEU A 28 14.29 -17.03 -23.22
N PRO A 29 13.67 -18.21 -23.11
CA PRO A 29 13.76 -19.24 -24.16
C PRO A 29 13.02 -18.77 -25.43
N PRO A 30 13.51 -19.14 -26.63
CA PRO A 30 12.79 -18.89 -27.86
C PRO A 30 11.58 -19.85 -27.90
N ASN A 31 10.38 -19.31 -28.10
CA ASN A 31 9.10 -20.02 -28.18
C ASN A 31 8.49 -20.44 -26.84
N THR A 32 8.21 -19.45 -26.00
CA THR A 32 7.07 -19.57 -25.11
C THR A 32 6.33 -18.25 -25.11
N GLU A 33 5.42 -18.08 -26.09
CA GLU A 33 4.19 -17.31 -25.89
C GLU A 33 3.35 -18.03 -24.83
N ASN A 34 3.86 -18.10 -23.60
CA ASN A 34 3.03 -18.39 -22.46
C ASN A 34 2.45 -17.05 -22.05
N GLN A 35 1.12 -16.96 -22.18
CA GLN A 35 0.23 -15.96 -21.61
C GLN A 35 0.24 -15.96 -20.07
N ASN A 36 1.42 -16.11 -19.48
CA ASN A 36 1.73 -15.70 -18.12
C ASN A 36 2.71 -14.54 -18.23
N SER A 37 2.30 -13.51 -18.98
CA SER A 37 2.62 -12.17 -18.56
C SER A 37 2.01 -12.05 -17.16
N GLU A 38 2.82 -12.30 -16.12
CA GLU A 38 2.70 -11.47 -14.93
C GLU A 38 2.56 -10.08 -15.50
N ALA A 39 1.33 -9.55 -15.43
CA ALA A 39 1.05 -8.24 -15.93
C ALA A 39 2.18 -7.39 -15.39
N SER A 40 2.93 -6.77 -16.31
CA SER A 40 3.76 -5.61 -15.99
C SER A 40 2.77 -4.62 -15.40
N SER A 41 2.45 -4.80 -14.12
CA SER A 41 1.60 -3.95 -13.34
C SER A 41 2.51 -2.78 -13.13
N ASP A 42 2.39 -1.82 -14.04
CA ASP A 42 2.88 -0.49 -13.86
C ASP A 42 2.54 -0.10 -12.42
N ASN A 43 3.54 -0.20 -11.53
CA ASN A 43 3.31 -0.16 -10.09
C ASN A 43 2.87 1.25 -9.67
N THR A 44 2.94 2.20 -10.59
CA THR A 44 2.49 3.58 -10.46
C THR A 44 1.02 3.73 -10.82
N LEU A 45 0.16 3.21 -9.95
CA LEU A 45 -1.29 3.40 -10.03
C LEU A 45 -1.72 4.59 -9.16
N ILE A 46 -2.48 5.53 -9.72
CA ILE A 46 -3.15 6.57 -8.92
C ILE A 46 -4.27 5.93 -8.09
N LEU A 47 -4.21 6.11 -6.77
CA LEU A 47 -5.32 5.80 -5.88
C LEU A 47 -6.20 7.04 -5.76
N THR A 48 -7.39 6.99 -6.35
CA THR A 48 -8.33 8.10 -6.27
C THR A 48 -8.86 8.27 -4.84
N ASN A 49 -9.11 9.52 -4.43
CA ASN A 49 -9.63 9.83 -3.10
C ASN A 49 -10.96 9.11 -2.85
N THR A 50 -11.84 9.04 -3.86
CA THR A 50 -13.12 8.33 -3.77
C THR A 50 -12.94 6.86 -3.46
N ARG A 51 -11.99 6.17 -4.13
CA ARG A 51 -11.69 4.76 -3.86
C ARG A 51 -11.25 4.57 -2.42
N ILE A 52 -10.35 5.42 -1.92
CA ILE A 52 -9.86 5.35 -0.54
C ILE A 52 -11.01 5.55 0.46
N VAL A 53 -11.85 6.57 0.24
CA VAL A 53 -13.01 6.84 1.10
C VAL A 53 -13.93 5.63 1.15
N CYS A 54 -14.37 5.12 0.00
CA CYS A 54 -15.28 3.97 -0.07
C CYS A 54 -14.68 2.73 0.59
N LEU A 55 -13.42 2.39 0.30
CA LEU A 55 -12.78 1.20 0.87
C LEU A 55 -12.54 1.34 2.37
N THR A 56 -12.21 2.54 2.85
CA THR A 56 -12.06 2.78 4.29
C THR A 56 -13.39 2.65 5.02
N ILE A 57 -14.50 3.12 4.43
CA ILE A 57 -15.84 2.96 5.01
C ILE A 57 -16.25 1.48 5.03
N ILE A 58 -16.12 0.76 3.90
CA ILE A 58 -16.49 -0.65 3.79
C ILE A 58 -15.71 -1.49 4.82
N THR A 59 -14.43 -1.20 5.01
CA THR A 59 -13.56 -1.95 5.91
C THR A 59 -13.55 -1.43 7.35
N PHE A 60 -14.43 -0.49 7.72
CA PHE A 60 -14.48 0.12 9.06
C PHE A 60 -13.11 0.65 9.52
N GLY A 61 -12.43 1.39 8.65
CA GLY A 61 -11.11 1.97 8.91
C GLY A 61 -9.92 1.04 8.65
N ALA A 62 -10.13 -0.28 8.54
CA ALA A 62 -9.02 -1.25 8.40
C ALA A 62 -8.26 -1.14 7.07
N TYR A 63 -8.81 -0.44 6.07
CA TYR A 63 -8.14 -0.20 4.77
C TYR A 63 -6.77 0.47 4.90
N ILE A 64 -6.48 1.17 6.01
CA ILE A 64 -5.14 1.73 6.26
C ILE A 64 -4.01 0.69 6.16
N LEU A 65 -4.27 -0.57 6.54
CA LEU A 65 -3.31 -1.66 6.41
C LEU A 65 -2.99 -1.96 4.94
N TYR A 66 -4.04 -2.09 4.12
CA TYR A 66 -3.88 -2.34 2.70
C TYR A 66 -3.25 -1.15 1.99
N TRP A 67 -3.65 0.07 2.36
CA TRP A 67 -3.08 1.30 1.86
C TRP A 67 -1.57 1.35 2.13
N LEU A 68 -1.12 1.09 3.36
CA LEU A 68 0.30 1.02 3.71
C LEU A 68 1.05 -0.03 2.88
N TYR A 69 0.47 -1.21 2.71
CA TYR A 69 1.06 -2.26 1.87
C TYR A 69 1.26 -1.76 0.44
N LEU A 70 0.22 -1.15 -0.14
CA LEU A 70 0.25 -0.74 -1.52
C LEU A 70 1.23 0.42 -1.72
N THR A 71 1.16 1.48 -0.92
CA THR A 71 2.03 2.65 -1.08
C THR A 71 3.50 2.34 -0.81
N TRP A 72 3.82 1.42 0.11
CA TRP A 72 5.20 0.92 0.24
C TRP A 72 5.66 0.19 -1.02
N LYS A 73 4.80 -0.64 -1.62
CA LYS A 73 5.11 -1.32 -2.89
C LYS A 73 5.32 -0.31 -4.03
N GLN A 74 4.53 0.77 -4.07
CA GLN A 74 4.66 1.82 -5.09
C GLN A 74 6.00 2.57 -4.96
N MET A 75 6.45 2.84 -3.73
CA MET A 75 7.67 3.61 -3.46
C MET A 75 8.96 2.77 -3.45
N ASP A 76 8.87 1.44 -3.57
CA ASP A 76 10.02 0.54 -3.50
C ASP A 76 11.08 0.84 -4.57
N GLY A 77 10.67 1.32 -5.75
CA GLY A 77 11.58 1.74 -6.82
C GLY A 77 12.05 3.20 -6.74
N GLU A 78 11.50 4.01 -5.83
CA GLU A 78 11.78 5.45 -5.73
C GLU A 78 12.79 5.78 -4.61
N THR A 79 13.15 4.78 -3.82
CA THR A 79 13.92 4.94 -2.58
C THR A 79 15.09 3.96 -2.56
N ASN A 80 16.22 4.35 -1.96
CA ASN A 80 17.46 3.55 -1.96
C ASN A 80 17.47 2.39 -0.95
N ASN A 81 16.31 2.05 -0.36
CA ASN A 81 16.20 1.01 0.66
C ASN A 81 15.31 -0.12 0.15
N ASN A 82 15.59 -1.35 0.57
CA ASN A 82 14.67 -2.46 0.30
C ASN A 82 13.42 -2.29 1.18
N HIS A 83 12.25 -2.23 0.56
CA HIS A 83 10.99 -2.24 1.30
C HIS A 83 10.45 -3.66 1.38
N TYR A 84 9.85 -3.99 2.52
CA TYR A 84 9.12 -5.23 2.73
C TYR A 84 7.63 -4.91 2.97
N PRO A 85 6.83 -4.60 1.93
CA PRO A 85 5.56 -3.89 2.09
C PRO A 85 4.56 -4.59 3.02
N VAL A 86 4.50 -5.92 2.97
CA VAL A 86 3.67 -6.76 3.85
C VAL A 86 4.05 -6.57 5.31
N TRP A 87 5.35 -6.66 5.63
CA TRP A 87 5.84 -6.48 7.00
C TRP A 87 5.66 -5.05 7.48
N HIS A 88 5.88 -4.05 6.63
CA HIS A 88 5.62 -2.66 7.01
C HIS A 88 4.14 -2.40 7.33
N SER A 89 3.21 -2.98 6.57
CA SER A 89 1.78 -2.91 6.86
C SER A 89 1.44 -3.59 8.19
N LEU A 90 1.88 -4.83 8.40
CA LEU A 90 1.61 -5.59 9.63
C LEU A 90 2.16 -4.92 10.88
N THR A 91 3.28 -4.18 10.79
CA THR A 91 3.83 -3.45 11.95
C THR A 91 2.91 -2.36 12.47
N PHE A 92 1.92 -1.91 11.70
CA PHE A 92 0.90 -0.99 12.18
C PHE A 92 0.08 -1.58 13.36
N LEU A 93 -0.03 -2.91 13.43
CA LEU A 93 -0.70 -3.61 14.53
C LEU A 93 0.16 -3.70 15.80
N VAL A 94 1.45 -3.36 15.72
CA VAL A 94 2.34 -3.36 16.88
C VAL A 94 2.27 -2.00 17.57
N PRO A 95 1.81 -1.93 18.84
CA PRO A 95 1.66 -0.66 19.55
C PRO A 95 2.98 0.12 19.60
N ILE A 96 2.89 1.44 19.51
CA ILE A 96 4.02 2.39 19.54
C ILE A 96 4.99 2.24 18.35
N TYR A 97 5.55 1.06 18.10
CA TYR A 97 6.43 0.79 16.96
C TYR A 97 5.74 1.06 15.62
N GLY A 98 4.46 0.68 15.49
CA GLY A 98 3.65 0.98 14.32
C GLY A 98 3.52 2.48 14.05
N LEU A 99 3.50 3.32 15.09
CA LEU A 99 3.47 4.78 14.95
C LEU A 99 4.78 5.34 14.39
N PHE A 100 5.93 4.87 14.90
CA PHE A 100 7.22 5.25 14.34
C PHE A 100 7.34 4.84 12.86
N ARG A 101 6.87 3.64 12.52
CA ARG A 101 6.92 3.15 11.15
C ARG A 101 5.94 3.89 10.23
N LEU A 102 4.75 4.26 10.72
CA LEU A 102 3.83 5.13 10.01
C LEU A 102 4.43 6.53 9.80
N TYR A 103 5.05 7.12 10.82
CA TYR A 103 5.72 8.41 10.67
C TYR A 103 6.80 8.36 9.59
N ASN A 104 7.66 7.33 9.61
CA ASN A 104 8.68 7.15 8.58
C ASN A 104 8.06 7.03 7.18
N HIS A 105 6.95 6.30 7.03
CA HIS A 105 6.23 6.21 5.76
C HIS A 105 5.73 7.58 5.27
N LEU A 106 5.08 8.34 6.14
CA LEU A 106 4.57 9.68 5.84
C LEU A 106 5.72 10.65 5.51
N GLN A 107 6.83 10.55 6.22
CA GLN A 107 8.03 11.34 5.98
C GLN A 107 8.66 11.00 4.62
N THR A 108 8.69 9.72 4.23
CA THR A 108 9.16 9.31 2.90
C THR A 108 8.33 9.95 1.79
N ILE A 109 7.00 9.95 1.90
CA ILE A 109 6.12 10.63 0.94
C ILE A 109 6.45 12.12 0.84
N ARG A 110 6.66 12.78 1.99
CA ARG A 110 7.03 14.20 2.03
C ARG A 110 8.38 14.46 1.35
N ILE A 111 9.39 13.64 1.63
CA ILE A 111 10.72 13.76 1.03
C ILE A 111 10.66 13.59 -0.49
N LEU A 112 9.86 12.63 -0.99
CA LEU A 112 9.65 12.44 -2.43
C LEU A 112 9.00 13.68 -3.07
N ALA A 113 7.99 14.25 -2.42
CA ALA A 113 7.35 15.48 -2.87
C ALA A 113 8.31 16.68 -2.87
N ASP A 114 9.11 16.85 -1.81
CA ASP A 114 10.08 17.94 -1.70
C ASP A 114 11.21 17.82 -2.73
N LYS A 115 11.68 16.59 -3.01
CA LYS A 115 12.70 16.32 -4.04
C LYS A 115 12.26 16.77 -5.43
N GLU A 116 10.97 16.60 -5.73
CA GLU A 116 10.37 17.02 -6.98
C GLU A 116 9.72 18.40 -6.87
N GLU A 117 10.04 19.22 -5.86
CA GLU A 117 9.54 20.59 -5.70
C GLU A 117 8.00 20.68 -5.81
N ILE A 118 7.28 19.77 -5.17
CA ILE A 118 5.81 19.76 -5.15
C ILE A 118 5.33 20.58 -3.96
N GLU A 119 4.65 21.68 -4.24
CA GLU A 119 4.00 22.47 -3.20
C GLU A 119 2.86 21.67 -2.55
N THR A 120 2.99 21.42 -1.25
CA THR A 120 1.97 20.67 -0.50
C THR A 120 1.84 21.18 0.93
N GLN A 121 0.59 21.30 1.37
CA GLN A 121 0.21 21.59 2.76
C GLN A 121 0.28 20.34 3.65
N PHE A 122 0.56 19.17 3.07
CA PHE A 122 0.70 17.92 3.80
C PHE A 122 1.83 17.99 4.83
N SER A 123 1.47 17.69 6.08
CA SER A 123 2.39 17.52 7.21
C SER A 123 2.34 16.07 7.69
N PRO A 124 3.46 15.34 7.67
CA PRO A 124 3.55 13.99 8.24
C PRO A 124 3.11 13.92 9.71
N VAL A 125 3.41 14.97 10.48
CA VAL A 125 3.06 15.06 11.91
C VAL A 125 1.54 15.15 12.08
N LEU A 126 0.84 15.93 11.25
CA LEU A 126 -0.62 16.06 11.35
C LEU A 126 -1.32 14.72 11.09
N SER A 127 -0.96 14.02 10.00
CA SER A 127 -1.52 12.69 9.72
C SER A 127 -1.22 11.69 10.83
N LEU A 128 -0.02 11.72 11.41
CA LEU A 128 0.31 10.87 12.56
C LEU A 128 -0.55 11.20 13.79
N LEU A 129 -0.74 12.49 14.10
CA LEU A 129 -1.57 12.93 15.23
C LEU A 129 -3.02 12.49 15.09
N LEU A 130 -3.59 12.50 13.87
CA LEU A 130 -4.94 11.99 13.62
C LEU A 130 -5.06 10.49 13.91
N ILE A 131 -4.04 9.70 13.58
CA ILE A 131 -4.00 8.27 13.91
C ILE A 131 -3.79 8.03 15.41
N ILE A 132 -2.96 8.84 16.07
CA ILE A 132 -2.82 8.78 17.54
C ILE A 132 -4.15 9.11 18.22
N LEU A 133 -4.88 10.11 17.72
CA LEU A 133 -6.20 10.47 18.21
C LEU A 133 -7.21 9.34 17.98
N ASN A 134 -7.16 8.68 16.82
CA ASN A 134 -8.00 7.51 16.52
C ASN A 134 -7.77 6.36 17.53
N PHE A 135 -6.50 6.01 17.82
CA PHE A 135 -6.17 5.00 18.82
C PHE A 135 -6.55 5.42 20.24
N THR A 136 -6.31 6.69 20.61
CA THR A 136 -6.71 7.23 21.91
C THR A 136 -8.22 7.12 22.08
N LEU A 137 -8.99 7.54 21.07
CA LEU A 137 -10.45 7.42 21.08
C LEU A 137 -10.87 5.96 21.25
N ALA A 138 -10.27 5.02 20.50
CA ALA A 138 -10.56 3.58 20.63
C ALA A 138 -10.40 3.07 22.06
N VAL A 139 -9.29 3.43 22.72
CA VAL A 139 -9.01 3.02 24.11
C VAL A 139 -9.96 3.71 25.09
N THR A 140 -10.18 5.02 24.96
CA THR A 140 -11.04 5.77 25.89
C THR A 140 -12.53 5.45 25.75
N SER A 141 -12.94 4.96 24.58
CA SER A 141 -14.31 4.51 24.31
C SER A 141 -14.59 3.09 24.79
N TYR A 142 -13.60 2.40 25.36
CA TYR A 142 -13.80 1.09 25.97
C TYR A 142 -14.81 1.19 27.13
N GLY A 143 -15.87 0.38 27.07
CA GLY A 143 -16.94 0.39 28.06
C GLY A 143 -18.13 1.32 27.75
N VAL A 144 -18.11 2.05 26.63
CA VAL A 144 -19.30 2.73 26.12
C VAL A 144 -20.31 1.70 25.63
N THR A 145 -21.52 1.69 26.20
CA THR A 145 -22.58 0.73 25.86
C THR A 145 -23.79 1.35 25.15
N SER A 146 -23.88 2.69 25.14
CA SER A 146 -24.94 3.40 24.42
C SER A 146 -24.77 3.24 22.92
N GLY A 147 -25.77 2.66 22.24
CA GLY A 147 -25.72 2.41 20.79
C GLY A 147 -25.46 3.67 19.96
N LEU A 148 -26.10 4.79 20.30
CA LEU A 148 -25.90 6.06 19.60
C LEU A 148 -24.47 6.59 19.78
N SER A 149 -23.92 6.45 20.98
CA SER A 149 -22.54 6.86 21.28
C SER A 149 -21.55 6.00 20.52
N ILE A 150 -21.75 4.67 20.47
CA ILE A 150 -20.93 3.74 19.70
C ILE A 150 -20.91 4.13 18.21
N LEU A 151 -22.08 4.37 17.61
CA LEU A 151 -22.18 4.79 16.20
C LEU A 151 -21.47 6.13 15.95
N THR A 152 -21.62 7.08 16.87
CA THR A 152 -20.98 8.40 16.75
C THR A 152 -19.47 8.28 16.83
N ILE A 153 -18.95 7.48 17.76
CA ILE A 153 -17.52 7.20 17.92
C ILE A 153 -16.96 6.55 16.66
N GLU A 154 -17.65 5.56 16.09
CA GLU A 154 -17.22 4.87 14.87
C GLU A 154 -17.12 5.83 13.68
N ILE A 155 -18.13 6.70 13.49
CA ILE A 155 -18.11 7.71 12.43
C ILE A 155 -16.90 8.65 12.59
N ILE A 156 -16.62 9.09 13.81
CA ILE A 156 -15.45 9.94 14.11
C ILE A 156 -14.16 9.18 13.80
N GLN A 157 -14.04 7.92 14.23
CA GLN A 157 -12.86 7.09 14.01
C GLN A 157 -12.58 6.89 12.52
N ILE A 158 -13.59 6.50 11.74
CA ILE A 158 -13.47 6.35 10.29
C ILE A 158 -13.05 7.68 9.65
N SER A 159 -13.66 8.80 10.06
CA SER A 159 -13.33 10.13 9.54
C SER A 159 -11.86 10.49 9.79
N LEU A 160 -11.34 10.24 11.00
CA LEU A 160 -9.94 10.48 11.35
C LEU A 160 -8.98 9.69 10.45
N VAL A 161 -9.27 8.40 10.20
CA VAL A 161 -8.45 7.54 9.34
C VAL A 161 -8.50 8.02 7.89
N ILE A 162 -9.70 8.33 7.36
CA ILE A 162 -9.87 8.87 6.01
C ILE A 162 -9.05 10.14 5.84
N THR A 163 -9.19 11.10 6.75
CA THR A 163 -8.44 12.37 6.67
C THR A 163 -6.93 12.12 6.71
N ALA A 164 -6.45 11.26 7.61
CA ALA A 164 -5.02 10.95 7.72
C ALA A 164 -4.44 10.37 6.43
N ILE A 165 -5.17 9.43 5.80
CA ILE A 165 -4.77 8.81 4.53
C ILE A 165 -4.83 9.82 3.39
N LEU A 166 -5.92 10.58 3.26
CA LEU A 166 -6.11 11.50 2.14
C LEU A 166 -5.06 12.62 2.12
N LEU A 167 -4.65 13.15 3.27
CA LEU A 167 -3.59 14.15 3.35
C LEU A 167 -2.27 13.65 2.73
N ALA A 168 -1.92 12.38 2.96
CA ALA A 168 -0.72 11.77 2.40
C ALA A 168 -0.92 11.36 0.93
N GLN A 169 -2.07 10.76 0.61
CA GLN A 169 -2.33 10.24 -0.73
C GLN A 169 -2.43 11.36 -1.78
N THR A 170 -3.03 12.51 -1.45
CA THR A 170 -3.12 13.62 -2.42
C THR A 170 -1.73 14.07 -2.85
N THR A 171 -0.81 14.20 -1.89
CA THR A 171 0.60 14.53 -2.15
C THR A 171 1.30 13.45 -2.97
N LEU A 172 1.09 12.18 -2.63
CA LEU A 172 1.68 11.05 -3.35
C LEU A 172 1.14 10.95 -4.79
N ASN A 173 -0.15 11.22 -5.00
CA ASN A 173 -0.75 11.27 -6.33
C ASN A 173 -0.16 12.41 -7.18
N SER A 174 0.04 13.59 -6.59
CA SER A 174 0.72 14.71 -7.27
C SER A 174 2.16 14.34 -7.64
N TYR A 175 2.87 13.61 -6.77
CA TYR A 175 4.20 13.06 -7.07
C TYR A 175 4.19 12.15 -8.29
N TRP A 176 3.25 11.20 -8.35
CA TRP A 176 3.15 10.30 -9.51
C TRP A 176 2.79 11.03 -10.79
N GLN A 177 1.84 11.96 -10.74
CA GLN A 177 1.48 12.78 -11.90
C GLN A 177 2.67 13.57 -12.44
N LYS A 178 3.50 14.15 -11.56
CA LYS A 178 4.67 14.93 -11.96
C LYS A 178 5.79 14.06 -12.55
N THR A 179 6.09 12.93 -11.91
CA THR A 179 7.26 12.09 -12.27
C THR A 179 7.01 11.12 -13.42
N LYS A 180 5.77 10.65 -13.59
CA LYS A 180 5.41 9.65 -14.59
C LYS A 180 4.45 10.17 -15.66
N GLY A 181 3.87 11.37 -15.49
CA GLY A 181 3.10 12.05 -16.52
C GLY A 181 1.84 11.29 -17.00
N ALA A 182 1.63 11.25 -18.32
CA ALA A 182 0.44 10.69 -18.95
C ALA A 182 0.33 9.15 -18.87
N ASP A 183 1.40 8.47 -18.48
CA ASP A 183 1.42 7.01 -18.35
C ASP A 183 0.75 6.53 -17.07
N VAL A 184 0.49 7.43 -16.11
CA VAL A 184 -0.15 7.09 -14.84
C VAL A 184 -1.62 6.79 -15.02
N LYS A 185 -1.98 5.51 -14.85
CA LYS A 185 -3.38 5.07 -14.89
C LYS A 185 -3.97 5.02 -13.49
N SER A 186 -5.19 5.51 -13.34
CA SER A 186 -6.02 5.12 -12.20
C SER A 186 -6.45 3.67 -12.44
N ALA A 187 -5.91 2.72 -11.68
CA ALA A 187 -6.42 1.36 -11.76
C ALA A 187 -7.87 1.30 -11.30
N LEU A 188 -8.68 0.51 -11.99
CA LEU A 188 -9.93 0.02 -11.45
C LEU A 188 -9.64 -0.89 -10.24
N PHE A 189 -10.66 -1.06 -9.39
CA PHE A 189 -10.65 -1.95 -8.23
C PHE A 189 -9.97 -3.30 -8.57
N ASP A 190 -8.94 -3.67 -7.81
CA ASP A 190 -8.06 -4.80 -8.13
C ASP A 190 -8.48 -6.07 -7.37
N ARG A 191 -8.18 -7.25 -7.93
CA ARG A 191 -8.45 -8.56 -7.30
C ARG A 191 -7.79 -8.69 -5.94
N ALA A 192 -6.63 -8.06 -5.74
CA ALA A 192 -5.93 -8.04 -4.46
C ALA A 192 -6.71 -7.28 -3.37
N GLU A 193 -7.39 -6.18 -3.71
CA GLU A 193 -8.25 -5.44 -2.77
C GLU A 193 -9.46 -6.25 -2.37
N LEU A 194 -10.10 -6.92 -3.33
CA LEU A 194 -11.21 -7.82 -3.05
C LEU A 194 -10.76 -8.95 -2.11
N GLY A 195 -9.61 -9.56 -2.39
CA GLY A 195 -9.01 -10.58 -1.53
C GLY A 195 -8.76 -10.09 -0.11
N PHE A 196 -8.25 -8.86 0.05
CA PHE A 196 -8.06 -8.24 1.35
C PHE A 196 -9.39 -8.07 2.10
N ILE A 197 -10.44 -7.56 1.43
CA ILE A 197 -11.76 -7.38 2.04
C ILE A 197 -12.36 -8.73 2.48
N ILE A 198 -12.30 -9.74 1.61
CA ILE A 198 -12.83 -11.09 1.93
C ILE A 198 -12.09 -11.68 3.14
N LEU A 199 -10.76 -11.57 3.16
CA LEU A 199 -9.95 -12.06 4.27
C LEU A 199 -10.29 -11.31 5.58
N LEU A 200 -10.44 -9.99 5.53
CA LEU A 200 -10.79 -9.17 6.68
C LEU A 200 -12.12 -9.62 7.29
N TYR A 201 -13.16 -9.79 6.48
CA TYR A 201 -14.47 -10.24 6.96
C TYR A 201 -14.46 -11.70 7.41
N ALA A 202 -13.66 -12.57 6.80
CA ALA A 202 -13.50 -13.94 7.27
C ALA A 202 -12.87 -13.98 8.67
N ILE A 203 -11.83 -13.17 8.91
CA ILE A 203 -11.21 -13.03 10.23
C ILE A 203 -12.22 -12.46 11.24
N PHE A 204 -12.94 -11.40 10.86
CA PHE A 204 -13.93 -10.78 11.74
C PHE A 204 -15.06 -11.75 12.11
N GLY A 205 -15.62 -12.47 11.13
CA GLY A 205 -16.63 -13.50 11.36
C GLY A 205 -16.12 -14.66 12.23
N PHE A 206 -14.87 -15.07 12.03
CA PHE A 206 -14.21 -16.05 12.89
C PHE A 206 -14.05 -15.54 14.33
N LEU A 207 -13.63 -14.29 14.55
CA LEU A 207 -13.50 -13.72 15.89
C LEU A 207 -14.85 -13.58 16.60
N LEU A 208 -15.90 -13.25 15.85
CA LEU A 208 -17.26 -13.18 16.38
C LEU A 208 -17.81 -14.56 16.81
N SER A 209 -17.39 -15.66 16.19
CA SER A 209 -17.87 -17.00 16.55
C SER A 209 -17.36 -17.50 17.91
N PHE A 210 -16.33 -16.86 18.48
CA PHE A 210 -15.82 -17.14 19.82
C PHE A 210 -16.38 -16.21 20.90
N GLN A 211 -17.27 -15.28 20.55
CA GLN A 211 -17.93 -14.47 21.58
C GLN A 211 -18.88 -15.36 22.38
N PRO A 212 -18.80 -15.39 23.73
CA PRO A 212 -19.75 -16.14 24.53
C PRO A 212 -21.15 -15.59 24.25
N VAL A 213 -22.08 -16.47 23.89
CA VAL A 213 -23.50 -16.13 23.84
C VAL A 213 -23.90 -15.77 25.27
N ALA A 214 -24.16 -14.49 25.51
CA ALA A 214 -24.71 -13.99 26.76
C ALA A 214 -26.18 -14.38 26.91
#